data_AF-A0A224Z866-F1
#
_entry.id   AF-A0A224Z866-F1
#
_cell.length_a   1.000
_cell.length_b   1.000
_cell.length_c   1.000
_cell.angle_alpha   90.00
_cell.angle_beta   90.00
_cell.angle_gamma   90.00
#
_symmetry.space_group_name_H-M   'P 1'
#
loop_
_entity.id
_entity.type
_entity.pdbx_description
1 polymer ?
#
loop_
_entity_poly.entity_id
_entity_poly.type
_entity_poly.pdbx_seq_one_letter_code
_entity_poly.pdbx_strand_id
1 'polypeptide(L)'
;MALRNTGTLLKRLRALMKNTTYVSETIQAYIVPSGDAHQSEYIAPCDKRRAFLTGFSGSAGTAIVTEDHAALWTDGRYFLQAEQQLDSNWILMKDDNVYQHPSRSTSWCNEETTTTTDTRYNKIFVG
;
A
#
# COMPACT_ATOMS: atom_id res chain seq x y z
N MET A 1 21.45 7.29 -0.74
CA MET A 1 20.81 5.97 -0.70
C MET A 1 20.34 5.63 -2.09
N ALA A 2 20.61 4.42 -2.59
CA ALA A 2 20.18 4.01 -3.93
C ALA A 2 18.66 3.78 -3.94
N LEU A 3 18.00 4.29 -4.97
CA LEU A 3 16.57 4.07 -5.20
C LEU A 3 16.30 2.58 -5.36
N ARG A 4 15.35 2.01 -4.60
CA ARG A 4 15.02 0.59 -4.70
C ARG A 4 14.07 0.39 -5.89
N ASN A 5 14.47 -0.44 -6.86
CA ASN A 5 13.58 -0.82 -7.95
C ASN A 5 12.51 -1.80 -7.43
N THR A 6 11.27 -1.34 -7.33
CA THR A 6 10.13 -2.12 -6.81
C THR A 6 9.29 -2.79 -7.90
N GLY A 7 9.57 -2.53 -9.18
CA GLY A 7 8.75 -3.02 -10.30
C GLY A 7 8.61 -4.55 -10.35
N THR A 8 9.68 -5.30 -10.10
CA THR A 8 9.63 -6.77 -10.05
C THR A 8 8.86 -7.28 -8.83
N LEU A 9 8.95 -6.57 -7.68
CA LEU A 9 8.23 -6.93 -6.46
C LEU A 9 6.72 -6.72 -6.62
N LEU A 10 6.32 -5.58 -7.20
CA LEU A 10 4.92 -5.27 -7.50
C LEU A 10 4.31 -6.29 -8.48
N LYS A 11 5.05 -6.67 -9.52
CA LYS A 11 4.61 -7.74 -10.45
C LYS A 11 4.36 -9.07 -9.74
N ARG A 12 5.26 -9.47 -8.83
CA ARG A 12 5.09 -10.69 -8.03
C ARG A 12 3.90 -10.60 -7.09
N LEU A 13 3.73 -9.46 -6.41
CA LEU A 13 2.60 -9.24 -5.51
C LEU A 13 1.27 -9.33 -6.26
N ARG A 14 1.16 -8.67 -7.42
CA ARG A 14 -0.04 -8.73 -8.28
C ARG A 14 -0.34 -10.14 -8.81
N ALA A 15 0.70 -10.93 -9.10
CA ALA A 15 0.52 -12.34 -9.44
C ALA A 15 -0.02 -13.17 -8.25
N LEU A 16 0.43 -12.89 -7.03
CA LEU A 16 -0.06 -13.54 -5.81
C LEU A 16 -1.50 -13.12 -5.47
N MET A 17 -1.87 -11.86 -5.72
CA MET A 17 -3.24 -11.36 -5.54
C MET A 17 -4.28 -12.09 -6.42
N LYS A 18 -3.84 -12.70 -7.52
CA LYS A 18 -4.67 -13.48 -8.46
C LYS A 18 -4.55 -14.99 -8.26
N ASN A 19 -3.67 -15.43 -7.37
CA ASN A 19 -3.35 -16.85 -7.23
C ASN A 19 -4.40 -17.57 -6.37
N THR A 20 -5.08 -18.54 -6.99
CA THR A 20 -6.17 -19.32 -6.38
C THR A 20 -5.73 -20.20 -5.20
N THR A 21 -4.43 -20.44 -5.03
CA THR A 21 -3.89 -21.14 -3.85
C THR A 21 -4.01 -20.31 -2.57
N TYR A 22 -3.89 -18.99 -2.67
CA TYR A 22 -3.90 -18.10 -1.50
C TYR A 22 -5.25 -17.41 -1.32
N VAL A 23 -5.98 -17.18 -2.40
CA VAL A 23 -7.28 -16.51 -2.37
C VAL A 23 -8.30 -17.24 -3.24
N SER A 24 -9.52 -17.41 -2.73
CA SER A 24 -10.59 -18.06 -3.51
C SER A 24 -11.06 -17.22 -4.69
N GLU A 25 -10.87 -15.90 -4.62
CA GLU A 25 -11.25 -14.92 -5.62
C GLU A 25 -10.13 -13.90 -5.78
N THR A 26 -10.05 -13.26 -6.95
CA THR A 26 -9.02 -12.25 -7.22
C THR A 26 -9.15 -11.07 -6.26
N ILE A 27 -8.05 -10.65 -5.65
CA ILE A 27 -7.98 -9.42 -4.85
C ILE A 27 -7.72 -8.24 -5.80
N GLN A 28 -8.58 -7.22 -5.75
CA GLN A 28 -8.40 -6.01 -6.56
C GLN A 28 -7.45 -4.99 -5.91
N ALA A 29 -7.40 -4.97 -4.57
CA ALA A 29 -6.54 -4.08 -3.80
C ALA A 29 -5.95 -4.75 -2.56
N TYR A 30 -4.65 -4.54 -2.32
CA TYR A 30 -3.90 -5.05 -1.17
C TYR A 30 -3.38 -3.89 -0.32
N ILE A 31 -3.82 -3.81 0.93
CA ILE A 31 -3.48 -2.75 1.88
C ILE A 31 -2.42 -3.26 2.86
N VAL A 32 -1.32 -2.51 2.98
CA VAL A 32 -0.19 -2.80 3.87
C VAL A 32 -0.03 -1.66 4.88
N PRO A 33 -0.51 -1.84 6.13
CA PRO A 33 -0.34 -0.85 7.18
C PRO A 33 1.11 -0.80 7.69
N SER A 34 1.41 0.19 8.55
CA SER A 34 2.70 0.30 9.23
C SER A 34 2.89 -0.69 10.37
N GLY A 35 1.78 -1.09 11.01
CA GLY A 35 1.79 -1.84 12.26
C GLY A 35 2.06 -3.32 12.07
N ASP A 36 2.43 -3.97 13.16
CA ASP A 36 2.41 -5.43 13.28
C ASP A 36 1.05 -5.91 13.80
N ALA A 37 0.91 -7.23 13.97
CA ALA A 37 -0.33 -7.84 14.45
C ALA A 37 -0.70 -7.43 15.90
N HIS A 38 0.23 -6.85 16.66
CA HIS A 38 0.05 -6.49 18.07
C HIS A 38 0.00 -4.99 18.31
N GLN A 39 -0.02 -4.19 17.25
CA GLN A 39 0.04 -2.73 17.32
C GLN A 39 1.24 -2.23 18.16
N SER A 40 2.38 -2.91 18.03
CA SER A 40 3.60 -2.54 18.74
C SER A 40 4.07 -1.15 18.34
N GLU A 41 4.62 -0.41 19.30
CA GLU A 41 5.19 0.91 19.06
C GLU A 41 6.44 0.85 18.16
N TYR A 42 7.24 -0.21 18.33
CA TYR A 42 8.45 -0.47 17.53
C TYR A 42 8.32 -1.79 16.78
N ILE A 43 8.21 -1.68 15.46
CA ILE A 43 8.02 -2.83 14.59
C ILE A 43 9.35 -3.56 14.35
N ALA A 44 9.35 -4.87 14.59
CA ALA A 44 10.48 -5.73 14.33
C ALA A 44 10.86 -5.70 12.83
N PRO A 45 12.14 -5.89 12.45
CA PRO A 45 12.56 -5.86 11.05
C PRO A 45 11.79 -6.82 10.13
N CYS A 46 11.34 -7.97 10.65
CA CYS A 46 10.53 -8.95 9.93
C CYS A 46 9.12 -8.43 9.55
N ASP A 47 8.55 -7.53 10.36
CA ASP A 47 7.20 -7.01 10.16
C ASP A 47 7.18 -5.67 9.41
N LYS A 48 8.34 -5.16 8.97
CA LYS A 48 8.46 -3.97 8.12
C LYS A 48 8.06 -4.24 6.66
N ARG A 49 6.89 -4.85 6.45
CA ARG A 49 6.33 -5.27 5.14
C ARG A 49 6.22 -4.09 4.18
N ARG A 50 5.74 -2.95 4.67
CA ARG A 50 5.65 -1.71 3.89
C ARG A 50 7.03 -1.26 3.38
N ALA A 51 8.03 -1.20 4.26
CA ALA A 51 9.39 -0.81 3.87
C ALA A 51 10.02 -1.81 2.90
N PHE A 52 9.70 -3.10 3.03
CA PHE A 52 10.11 -4.12 2.08
C PHE A 52 9.48 -3.91 0.69
N LEU A 53 8.21 -3.54 0.65
CA LEU A 53 7.46 -3.38 -0.60
C LEU A 53 7.78 -2.06 -1.33
N THR A 54 7.81 -0.96 -0.60
CA THR A 54 7.91 0.40 -1.16
C THR A 54 9.34 0.95 -1.14
N GLY A 55 10.22 0.41 -0.29
CA GLY A 55 11.53 1.00 0.00
C GLY A 55 11.49 2.18 0.98
N PHE A 56 10.30 2.62 1.40
CA PHE A 56 10.13 3.75 2.32
C PHE A 56 10.36 3.35 3.78
N SER A 57 11.31 4.03 4.43
CA SER A 57 11.79 3.73 5.78
C SER A 57 11.20 4.61 6.89
N GLY A 58 10.18 5.44 6.62
CA GLY A 58 9.50 6.23 7.65
C GLY A 58 8.82 5.35 8.71
N SER A 59 8.36 5.92 9.82
CA SER A 59 7.63 5.14 10.84
C SER A 59 6.16 4.95 10.45
N ALA A 60 5.51 6.01 9.96
CA ALA A 60 4.09 6.03 9.66
C ALA A 60 3.78 6.07 8.16
N GLY A 61 2.77 5.31 7.75
CA GLY A 61 2.24 5.31 6.40
C GLY A 61 1.57 4.00 6.00
N THR A 62 0.65 4.06 5.06
CA THR A 62 -0.11 2.91 4.56
C THR A 62 0.16 2.79 3.07
N ALA A 63 0.66 1.63 2.63
CA ALA A 63 0.83 1.34 1.22
C ALA A 63 -0.40 0.59 0.71
N ILE A 64 -0.88 0.93 -0.47
CA ILE A 64 -1.97 0.25 -1.16
C ILE A 64 -1.47 -0.11 -2.55
N VAL A 65 -1.66 -1.37 -2.93
CA VAL A 65 -1.34 -1.86 -4.27
C VAL A 65 -2.61 -2.37 -4.91
N THR A 66 -2.96 -1.80 -6.06
CA THR A 66 -4.03 -2.27 -6.93
C THR A 66 -3.43 -3.02 -8.12
N GLU A 67 -4.29 -3.51 -9.02
CA GLU A 67 -3.83 -4.18 -10.25
C GLU A 67 -2.94 -3.27 -11.12
N ASP A 68 -3.28 -1.98 -11.19
CA ASP A 68 -2.63 -1.02 -12.07
C ASP A 68 -1.70 -0.07 -11.32
N HIS A 69 -2.12 0.38 -10.14
CA HIS A 69 -1.44 1.44 -9.39
C HIS A 69 -0.84 0.93 -8.08
N ALA A 70 0.09 1.71 -7.53
CA ALA A 70 0.63 1.53 -6.19
C ALA A 70 0.75 2.91 -5.55
N ALA A 71 0.15 3.09 -4.38
CA ALA A 71 0.09 4.36 -3.70
C ALA A 71 0.57 4.23 -2.24
N LEU A 72 1.26 5.25 -1.74
CA LEU A 72 1.71 5.33 -0.36
C LEU A 72 1.11 6.59 0.29
N TRP A 73 0.30 6.40 1.32
CA TRP A 73 -0.12 7.46 2.24
C TRP A 73 0.92 7.60 3.32
N THR A 74 1.35 8.82 3.60
CA THR A 74 2.18 9.15 4.75
C THR A 74 1.81 10.53 5.26
N ASP A 75 2.32 10.89 6.43
CA ASP A 75 2.10 12.21 7.02
C ASP A 75 3.13 13.24 6.56
N GLY A 76 2.84 14.52 6.82
CA GLY A 76 3.66 15.64 6.39
C GLY A 76 5.13 15.63 6.84
N ARG A 77 5.48 14.89 7.90
CA ARG A 77 6.87 14.76 8.37
C ARG A 77 7.72 13.97 7.38
N TYR A 78 7.09 13.13 6.57
CA TYR A 78 7.78 12.19 5.70
C TYR A 78 7.62 12.45 4.20
N PHE A 79 6.95 13.53 3.78
CA PHE A 79 6.76 13.81 2.34
C PHE A 79 8.08 13.89 1.56
N LEU A 80 9.04 14.69 2.04
CA LEU A 80 10.34 14.84 1.38
C LEU A 80 11.13 13.52 1.36
N GLN A 81 11.03 12.73 2.44
CA GLN A 81 11.68 11.43 2.52
C GLN A 81 11.05 10.43 1.55
N ALA A 82 9.72 10.41 1.45
CA ALA A 82 9.00 9.53 0.54
C ALA A 82 9.31 9.88 -0.92
N GLU A 83 9.34 11.16 -1.30
CA GLU A 83 9.71 11.60 -2.65
C GLU A 83 11.12 11.15 -3.06
N GLN A 84 12.05 11.07 -2.11
CA GLN A 84 13.42 10.63 -2.37
C GLN A 84 13.61 9.11 -2.37
N GLN A 85 12.77 8.37 -1.65
CA GLN A 85 12.91 6.92 -1.46
C GLN A 85 12.02 6.10 -2.39
N LEU A 86 10.89 6.66 -2.84
CA LEU A 86 9.97 5.99 -3.73
C LEU A 86 10.46 6.03 -5.18
N ASP A 87 10.19 4.94 -5.90
CA ASP A 87 10.41 4.90 -7.34
C ASP A 87 9.18 5.40 -8.12
N SER A 88 9.32 5.51 -9.44
CA SER A 88 8.25 6.01 -10.32
C SER A 88 7.01 5.11 -10.40
N ASN A 89 7.02 3.93 -9.78
CA ASN A 89 5.86 3.05 -9.72
C ASN A 89 4.91 3.45 -8.58
N TRP A 90 5.36 4.30 -7.65
CA TRP A 90 4.58 4.70 -6.48
C TRP A 90 4.03 6.12 -6.62
N ILE A 91 2.75 6.26 -6.29
CA ILE A 91 2.06 7.53 -6.15
C ILE A 91 2.15 7.94 -4.68
N LEU A 92 2.82 9.06 -4.39
CA LEU A 92 2.85 9.62 -3.05
C LEU A 92 1.54 10.36 -2.75
N MET A 93 0.75 9.81 -1.84
CA MET A 93 -0.46 10.43 -1.33
C MET A 93 -0.10 11.23 -0.09
N LYS A 94 -0.09 12.56 -0.23
CA LYS A 94 0.20 13.50 0.85
C LYS A 94 -1.05 13.66 1.71
N ASP A 95 -1.06 13.03 2.88
CA ASP A 95 -2.15 13.22 3.84
C ASP A 95 -1.79 14.40 4.75
N ASP A 96 -2.43 15.54 4.50
CA ASP A 96 -2.19 16.81 5.18
C ASP A 96 -3.05 16.99 6.44
N ASN A 97 -3.94 16.03 6.76
CA ASN A 97 -4.86 16.14 7.87
C ASN A 97 -4.54 15.17 9.02
N VAL A 98 -4.10 15.77 10.13
CA VAL A 98 -3.93 15.16 11.47
C VAL A 98 -5.26 14.65 12.06
N TYR A 99 -6.39 14.98 11.45
CA TYR A 99 -7.72 14.53 11.86
C TYR A 99 -8.11 13.27 11.09
N GLN A 100 -7.85 12.15 11.75
CA GLN A 100 -8.30 10.79 11.43
C GLN A 100 -9.53 10.76 10.53
N HIS A 101 -9.44 10.21 9.32
CA HIS A 101 -10.50 9.37 8.78
C HIS A 101 -9.88 8.26 7.90
N PRO A 102 -10.18 6.97 8.18
CA PRO A 102 -9.91 5.86 7.25
C PRO A 102 -10.57 6.03 5.86
N SER A 103 -11.34 7.11 5.65
CA SER A 103 -12.19 7.32 4.48
C SER A 103 -11.40 7.65 3.22
N ARG A 104 -10.20 8.26 3.26
CA ARG A 104 -9.52 8.69 2.03
C ARG A 104 -8.78 7.57 1.30
N SER A 105 -8.08 6.72 2.05
CA SER A 105 -7.40 5.54 1.48
C SER A 105 -8.40 4.48 1.03
N THR A 106 -9.51 4.31 1.77
CA THR A 106 -10.61 3.42 1.38
C THR A 106 -11.46 3.98 0.23
N SER A 107 -11.75 5.29 0.18
CA SER A 107 -12.46 5.91 -0.95
C SER A 107 -11.63 5.86 -2.22
N TRP A 108 -10.34 6.16 -2.18
CA TRP A 108 -9.47 6.01 -3.35
C TRP A 108 -9.40 4.55 -3.84
N CYS A 109 -9.24 3.60 -2.91
CA CYS A 109 -9.35 2.17 -3.25
C CYS A 109 -10.68 1.85 -3.94
N ASN A 110 -11.80 2.38 -3.44
CA ASN A 110 -13.11 2.14 -4.01
C ASN A 110 -13.25 2.79 -5.40
N GLU A 111 -12.76 4.01 -5.61
CA GLU A 111 -12.78 4.70 -6.90
C GLU A 111 -11.95 3.96 -7.97
N GLU A 112 -10.73 3.55 -7.61
CA GLU A 112 -9.87 2.75 -8.49
C GLU A 112 -10.50 1.40 -8.85
N THR A 113 -11.17 0.75 -7.89
CA THR A 113 -11.79 -0.56 -8.12
C THR A 113 -13.18 -0.51 -8.77
N THR A 114 -13.91 0.61 -8.70
CA THR A 114 -15.26 0.76 -9.30
C THR A 114 -15.26 1.18 -10.76
N THR A 115 -14.13 1.63 -11.31
CA THR A 115 -14.02 1.96 -12.75
C THR A 115 -14.14 0.71 -13.64
N THR A 116 -13.93 -0.48 -13.07
CA THR A 116 -14.07 -1.78 -13.74
C THR A 116 -15.45 -2.40 -13.46
N THR A 117 -16.51 -1.87 -14.08
CA THR A 117 -17.83 -2.47 -14.45
C THR A 117 -18.57 -3.49 -13.55
N ASP A 118 -18.16 -3.86 -12.35
CA ASP A 118 -18.87 -4.85 -11.52
C ASP A 118 -18.83 -4.50 -10.01
N THR A 119 -19.86 -3.78 -9.56
CA THR A 119 -19.98 -3.28 -8.18
C THR A 119 -20.37 -4.35 -7.15
N ARG A 120 -20.34 -5.65 -7.49
CA ARG A 120 -20.78 -6.72 -6.57
C ARG A 120 -19.64 -7.47 -5.85
N TYR A 121 -18.38 -7.29 -6.24
CA TYR A 121 -17.27 -8.11 -5.73
C TYR A 121 -15.93 -7.36 -5.56
N ASN A 122 -15.92 -6.13 -5.06
CA ASN A 122 -14.66 -5.44 -4.71
C ASN A 122 -14.09 -6.02 -3.40
N LYS A 123 -13.28 -7.08 -3.50
CA LYS A 123 -12.55 -7.68 -2.36
C LYS A 123 -11.25 -6.93 -2.14
N ILE A 124 -11.28 -6.08 -1.11
CA ILE A 124 -10.09 -5.40 -0.57
C ILE A 124 -9.48 -6.28 0.51
N PHE A 125 -8.20 -6.64 0.38
CA PHE A 125 -7.49 -7.41 1.39
C PHE A 125 -6.60 -6.49 2.22
N VAL A 126 -6.65 -6.65 3.54
CA VAL A 126 -5.77 -5.95 4.50
C VAL A 126 -4.81 -6.98 5.09
N GLY A 127 -3.51 -6.80 4.86
CA GLY A 127 -2.46 -7.72 5.30
C GLY A 127 -1.72 -7.32 6.57
#